data_AF-A0A8T3V0U9-F1
#
_entry.id   AF-A0A8T3V0U9-F1
#
_cell.length_a   1.000
_cell.length_b   1.000
_cell.length_c   1.000
_cell.angle_alpha   90.00
_cell.angle_beta   90.00
_cell.angle_gamma   90.00
#
_symmetry.space_group_name_H-M   'P 1'
#
loop_
_entity.id
_entity.type
_entity.pdbx_description
1 polymer ?
#
loop_
_entity_poly.entity_id
_entity_poly.type
_entity_poly.pdbx_seq_one_letter_code
_entity_poly.pdbx_strand_id
1 'polypeptide(L)'
;MSIKVKKRNFLKKKKIKEIKNELGEYGDLLQNKKNVEILEAEPNSFILVDGEPYIIIIDDKPFPTLKAALENQIDSKKVTVDMGAIRFVSNGADIMSPGIVAADDGIEKGDIVLIIDETHGKPLAIGVSLITGEEMVENDSGKAVETKHYVGDEIWNFEL
;
A
#
# COMPACT_ATOMS: atom_id res chain seq x y z
N MET A 1 -17.51 -8.58 2.67
CA MET A 1 -18.24 -7.51 3.37
C MET A 1 -18.36 -6.32 2.41
N SER A 2 -19.26 -5.36 2.66
CA SER A 2 -19.41 -4.20 1.77
C SER A 2 -19.00 -2.94 2.51
N ILE A 3 -18.20 -2.08 1.87
CA ILE A 3 -17.77 -0.81 2.47
C ILE A 3 -18.99 0.07 2.72
N LYS A 4 -19.16 0.53 3.96
CA LYS A 4 -20.29 1.37 4.37
C LYS A 4 -19.82 2.76 4.70
N VAL A 5 -20.15 3.72 3.83
CA VAL A 5 -19.85 5.14 4.03
C VAL A 5 -20.71 5.72 5.16
N LYS A 6 -20.08 6.46 6.06
CA LYS A 6 -20.74 7.18 7.16
C LYS A 6 -20.71 8.69 6.96
N LYS A 7 -19.54 9.25 6.68
CA LYS A 7 -19.34 10.70 6.67
C LYS A 7 -18.19 11.09 5.75
N ARG A 8 -18.27 12.29 5.18
CA ARG A 8 -17.22 12.87 4.33
C ARG A 8 -16.96 14.31 4.77
N ASN A 9 -15.69 14.68 4.95
CA ASN A 9 -15.29 16.05 5.34
C ASN A 9 -13.92 16.43 4.78
N PHE A 10 -13.67 17.72 4.53
CA PHE A 10 -12.34 18.21 4.19
C PHE A 10 -11.34 18.06 5.34
N LEU A 11 -10.11 17.65 5.02
CA LEU A 11 -9.02 17.56 5.97
C LEU A 11 -8.34 18.91 6.18
N LYS A 12 -7.96 19.19 7.44
CA LYS A 12 -7.16 20.37 7.79
C LYS A 12 -5.71 20.16 7.37
N LYS A 13 -5.02 21.24 6.96
CA LYS A 13 -3.60 21.24 6.55
C LYS A 13 -2.67 20.51 7.52
N LYS A 14 -2.88 20.67 8.83
CA LYS A 14 -2.09 19.99 9.87
C LYS A 14 -2.19 18.47 9.75
N LYS A 15 -3.41 17.93 9.61
CA LYS A 15 -3.65 16.49 9.50
C LYS A 15 -3.08 15.93 8.19
N ILE A 16 -3.23 16.67 7.09
CA ILE A 16 -2.59 16.31 5.81
C ILE A 16 -1.08 16.16 5.99
N LYS A 17 -0.42 17.12 6.66
CA LYS A 17 1.03 17.04 6.92
C LYS A 17 1.42 15.82 7.77
N GLU A 18 0.63 15.49 8.80
CA GLU A 18 0.86 14.28 9.61
C GLU A 18 0.79 13.01 8.75
N ILE A 19 -0.27 12.87 7.96
CA ILE A 19 -0.45 11.72 7.05
C ILE A 19 0.69 11.62 6.04
N LYS A 20 1.13 12.73 5.45
CA LYS A 20 2.25 12.75 4.50
C LYS A 20 3.54 12.22 5.13
N ASN A 21 3.81 12.58 6.39
CA ASN A 21 5.01 12.11 7.08
C ASN A 21 4.94 10.59 7.36
N GLU A 22 3.76 10.08 7.73
CA GLU A 22 3.56 8.65 7.99
C GLU A 22 3.63 7.81 6.70
N LEU A 23 3.23 8.36 5.56
CA LEU A 23 3.33 7.71 4.25
C LEU A 23 4.75 7.63 3.69
N GLY A 24 5.72 8.34 4.28
CA GLY A 24 7.09 8.41 3.75
C GLY A 24 7.11 8.90 2.31
N GLU A 25 7.71 8.12 1.41
CA GLU A 25 7.82 8.43 -0.03
C GLU A 25 6.45 8.51 -0.72
N TYR A 26 5.46 7.74 -0.25
CA TYR A 26 4.08 7.83 -0.75
C TYR A 26 3.37 9.13 -0.35
N GLY A 27 3.99 9.96 0.49
CA GLY A 27 3.47 11.27 0.86
C GLY A 27 3.25 12.18 -0.36
N ASP A 28 3.97 11.96 -1.45
CA ASP A 28 3.84 12.76 -2.68
C ASP A 28 2.48 12.65 -3.35
N LEU A 29 1.73 11.57 -3.09
CA LEU A 29 0.31 11.44 -3.49
C LEU A 29 -0.56 12.60 -3.01
N LEU A 30 -0.22 13.19 -1.86
CA LEU A 30 -0.94 14.31 -1.27
C LEU A 30 -0.24 15.66 -1.49
N GLN A 31 0.86 15.69 -2.25
CA GLN A 31 1.61 16.93 -2.46
C GLN A 31 0.84 17.91 -3.34
N ASN A 32 0.76 19.17 -2.90
CA ASN A 32 0.10 20.27 -3.59
C ASN A 32 -1.40 20.04 -3.91
N LYS A 33 -2.03 18.99 -3.35
CA LYS A 33 -3.44 18.71 -3.52
C LYS A 33 -4.27 19.67 -2.67
N LYS A 34 -5.28 20.29 -3.29
CA LYS A 34 -6.15 21.29 -2.64
C LYS A 34 -7.40 20.64 -2.04
N ASN A 35 -8.00 19.69 -2.74
CA ASN A 35 -9.21 18.99 -2.30
C ASN A 35 -8.81 17.65 -1.71
N VAL A 36 -8.52 17.66 -0.41
CA VAL A 36 -8.20 16.45 0.35
C VAL A 36 -9.27 16.27 1.41
N GLU A 37 -9.96 15.14 1.35
CA GLU A 37 -11.10 14.82 2.21
C GLU A 37 -10.88 13.49 2.93
N ILE A 38 -11.47 13.34 4.11
CA ILE A 38 -11.60 12.05 4.78
C ILE A 38 -13.01 11.51 4.54
N LEU A 39 -13.09 10.28 4.06
CA LEU A 39 -14.30 9.47 3.96
C LEU A 39 -14.28 8.46 5.11
N GLU A 40 -15.04 8.75 6.16
CA GLU A 40 -15.26 7.82 7.26
C GLU A 40 -16.15 6.69 6.77
N ALA A 41 -15.60 5.48 6.73
CA ALA A 41 -16.31 4.27 6.30
C ALA A 41 -15.93 3.08 7.18
N GLU A 42 -16.73 2.03 7.12
CA GLU A 42 -16.44 0.72 7.75
C GLU A 42 -16.10 -0.31 6.67
N PRO A 43 -15.09 -1.17 6.89
CA PRO A 43 -14.25 -1.26 8.10
C PRO A 43 -13.18 -0.17 8.20
N ASN A 44 -12.76 0.40 7.06
CA ASN A 44 -11.63 1.31 6.97
C ASN A 44 -12.06 2.66 6.41
N SER A 45 -11.37 3.73 6.82
CA SER A 45 -11.61 5.09 6.31
C SER A 45 -10.65 5.43 5.18
N PHE A 46 -11.07 6.27 4.25
CA PHE A 46 -10.29 6.64 3.07
C PHE A 46 -9.93 8.13 3.10
N ILE A 47 -8.80 8.48 2.48
CA ILE A 47 -8.50 9.86 2.12
C ILE A 47 -8.72 10.00 0.64
N LEU A 48 -9.61 10.92 0.29
CA LEU A 48 -9.95 11.25 -1.08
C LEU A 48 -9.10 12.42 -1.54
N VAL A 49 -8.57 12.33 -2.76
CA VAL A 49 -7.92 13.42 -3.47
C VAL A 49 -8.76 13.71 -4.70
N ASP A 50 -9.33 14.92 -4.77
CA ASP A 50 -10.22 15.34 -5.85
C ASP A 50 -11.41 14.36 -6.08
N GLY A 51 -11.85 13.69 -5.01
CA GLY A 51 -12.96 12.73 -5.03
C GLY A 51 -12.55 11.27 -5.16
N GLU A 52 -11.29 10.97 -5.46
CA GLU A 52 -10.79 9.61 -5.69
C GLU A 52 -10.05 9.03 -4.47
N PRO A 53 -10.22 7.73 -4.13
CA PRO A 53 -9.60 7.13 -2.96
C PRO A 53 -8.10 6.90 -3.15
N TYR A 54 -7.29 7.81 -2.61
CA TYR A 54 -5.83 7.77 -2.75
C TYR A 54 -5.14 7.02 -1.62
N ILE A 55 -5.64 7.16 -0.39
CA ILE A 55 -5.05 6.55 0.81
C ILE A 55 -6.14 5.80 1.57
N ILE A 56 -5.81 4.65 2.13
CA ILE A 56 -6.63 3.88 3.05
C ILE A 56 -6.04 3.94 4.46
N ILE A 57 -6.89 4.09 5.48
CA ILE A 57 -6.49 4.06 6.89
C ILE A 57 -6.82 2.67 7.45
N ILE A 58 -5.78 1.88 7.76
CA ILE A 58 -5.89 0.54 8.32
C ILE A 58 -5.14 0.55 9.65
N ASP A 59 -5.80 0.12 10.74
CA ASP A 59 -5.23 0.14 12.09
C ASP A 59 -4.62 1.50 12.47
N ASP A 60 -5.35 2.58 12.18
CA ASP A 60 -4.96 3.99 12.37
C ASP A 60 -3.72 4.45 11.58
N LYS A 61 -3.20 3.63 10.65
CA LYS A 61 -2.06 3.97 9.78
C LYS A 61 -2.47 4.21 8.32
N PRO A 62 -1.90 5.21 7.65
CA PRO A 62 -2.18 5.48 6.24
C PRO A 62 -1.36 4.57 5.31
N PHE A 63 -2.01 4.04 4.28
CA PHE A 63 -1.40 3.28 3.20
C PHE A 63 -1.87 3.81 1.84
N PRO A 64 -1.02 3.90 0.82
CA PRO A 64 -1.46 4.21 -0.53
C PRO A 64 -2.42 3.13 -1.03
N THR A 65 -3.44 3.51 -1.79
CA THR A 65 -4.20 2.53 -2.58
C THR A 65 -3.36 2.09 -3.77
N LEU A 66 -3.51 0.84 -4.22
CA LEU A 66 -2.80 0.34 -5.39
C LEU A 66 -3.14 1.16 -6.65
N LYS A 67 -4.41 1.59 -6.79
CA LYS A 67 -4.85 2.47 -7.88
C LYS A 67 -4.06 3.78 -7.90
N ALA A 68 -3.93 4.43 -6.75
CA ALA A 68 -3.17 5.68 -6.66
C ALA A 68 -1.67 5.48 -6.91
N ALA A 69 -1.08 4.39 -6.40
CA ALA A 69 0.32 4.05 -6.67
C ALA A 69 0.58 3.82 -8.16
N LEU A 70 -0.34 3.14 -8.86
CA LEU A 70 -0.29 2.88 -10.31
C LEU A 70 -0.41 4.16 -11.13
N GLU A 71 -1.43 4.98 -10.86
CA GLU A 71 -1.70 6.20 -11.62
C GLU A 71 -0.57 7.23 -11.51
N ASN A 72 0.09 7.29 -10.36
CA ASN A 72 1.13 8.26 -10.08
C ASN A 72 2.55 7.71 -10.30
N GLN A 73 2.68 6.48 -10.84
CA GLN A 73 3.95 5.81 -11.15
C GLN A 73 4.96 5.90 -10.01
N ILE A 74 4.51 5.60 -8.79
CA ILE A 74 5.38 5.73 -7.62
C ILE A 74 6.47 4.66 -7.69
N ASP A 75 7.71 5.12 -7.85
CA ASP A 75 8.90 4.29 -7.89
C ASP A 75 9.55 4.26 -6.51
N SER A 76 8.92 3.56 -5.57
CA SER A 76 9.44 3.45 -4.19
C SER A 76 9.34 2.03 -3.65
N LYS A 77 10.43 1.55 -3.06
CA LYS A 77 10.51 0.39 -2.16
C LYS A 77 9.78 -0.84 -2.67
N LYS A 78 10.23 -1.34 -3.82
CA LYS A 78 9.67 -2.50 -4.51
C LYS A 78 10.20 -3.81 -3.95
N VAL A 79 9.29 -4.77 -3.83
CA VAL A 79 9.57 -6.17 -3.53
C VAL A 79 9.04 -7.00 -4.69
N THR A 80 9.93 -7.69 -5.38
CA THR A 80 9.61 -8.51 -6.54
C THR A 80 9.41 -9.95 -6.10
N VAL A 81 8.25 -10.52 -6.45
CA VAL A 81 7.92 -11.90 -6.12
C VAL A 81 7.94 -12.80 -7.35
N ASP A 82 8.23 -14.08 -7.13
CA ASP A 82 8.20 -15.09 -8.19
C ASP A 82 6.78 -15.36 -8.70
N MET A 83 6.70 -15.98 -9.88
CA MET A 83 5.42 -16.35 -10.52
C MET A 83 4.55 -17.30 -9.67
N GLY A 84 5.15 -18.15 -8.83
CA GLY A 84 4.44 -19.07 -7.94
C GLY A 84 3.77 -18.38 -6.75
N ALA A 85 4.32 -17.25 -6.31
CA ALA A 85 3.80 -16.43 -5.22
C ALA A 85 2.56 -15.60 -5.63
N ILE A 86 2.45 -15.19 -6.90
CA ILE A 86 1.40 -14.28 -7.40
C ILE A 86 0.00 -14.68 -6.95
N ARG A 87 -0.35 -15.97 -7.06
CA ARG A 87 -1.68 -16.47 -6.68
C ARG A 87 -1.98 -16.27 -5.20
N PHE A 88 -0.97 -16.32 -4.33
CA PHE A 88 -1.13 -16.15 -2.89
C PHE A 88 -1.22 -14.67 -2.53
N VAL A 89 -0.36 -13.84 -3.13
CA VAL A 89 -0.39 -12.38 -2.97
C VAL A 89 -1.75 -11.82 -3.38
N SER A 90 -2.26 -12.24 -4.53
CA SER A 90 -3.56 -11.80 -5.06
C SER A 90 -4.75 -12.32 -4.26
N ASN A 91 -4.53 -13.20 -3.27
CA ASN A 91 -5.53 -13.67 -2.32
C ASN A 91 -5.30 -13.08 -0.91
N GLY A 92 -4.42 -12.09 -0.78
CA GLY A 92 -4.16 -11.39 0.48
C GLY A 92 -3.23 -12.12 1.44
N ALA A 93 -2.50 -13.14 0.99
CA ALA A 93 -1.49 -13.76 1.83
C ALA A 93 -0.33 -12.79 2.12
N ASP A 94 0.27 -12.94 3.29
CA ASP A 94 1.56 -12.31 3.60
C ASP A 94 2.68 -12.87 2.71
N ILE A 95 3.72 -12.08 2.51
CA ILE A 95 4.85 -12.47 1.65
C ILE A 95 5.90 -13.14 2.51
N MET A 96 6.30 -14.33 2.10
CA MET A 96 7.36 -15.11 2.72
C MET A 96 8.66 -14.88 1.94
N SER A 97 9.81 -14.80 2.62
CA SER A 97 11.12 -14.59 1.97
C SER A 97 11.40 -15.54 0.79
N PRO A 98 11.04 -16.85 0.85
CA PRO A 98 11.26 -17.77 -0.27
C PRO A 98 10.57 -17.41 -1.58
N GLY A 99 9.51 -16.60 -1.52
CA GLY A 99 8.78 -16.13 -2.70
C GLY A 99 9.29 -14.80 -3.25
N ILE A 100 10.31 -14.20 -2.64
CA ILE A 100 10.90 -12.92 -3.04
C ILE A 100 12.15 -13.21 -3.86
N VAL A 101 12.22 -12.65 -5.07
CA VAL A 101 13.35 -12.81 -5.99
C VAL A 101 14.24 -11.58 -6.06
N ALA A 102 13.72 -10.41 -5.66
CA ALA A 102 14.47 -9.16 -5.53
C ALA A 102 13.74 -8.21 -4.58
N ALA A 103 14.49 -7.34 -3.92
CA ALA A 103 13.97 -6.24 -3.12
C ALA A 103 14.90 -5.03 -3.29
N ASP A 104 14.36 -3.81 -3.22
CA ASP A 104 15.20 -2.62 -3.26
C ASP A 104 16.08 -2.51 -2.01
N ASP A 105 17.37 -2.20 -2.19
CA ASP A 105 18.38 -2.16 -1.12
C ASP A 105 18.06 -1.18 0.02
N GLY A 106 17.24 -0.15 -0.24
CA GLY A 106 16.86 0.86 0.74
C GLY A 106 15.64 0.51 1.61
N ILE A 107 15.14 -0.72 1.53
CA ILE A 107 13.99 -1.18 2.31
C ILE A 107 14.44 -1.50 3.73
N GLU A 108 13.84 -0.80 4.68
CA GLU A 108 14.00 -1.00 6.11
C GLU A 108 12.74 -1.62 6.73
N LYS A 109 12.91 -2.22 7.90
CA LYS A 109 11.79 -2.76 8.67
C LYS A 109 10.78 -1.65 9.02
N GLY A 110 9.51 -1.92 8.74
CA GLY A 110 8.40 -0.99 8.98
C GLY A 110 8.06 -0.10 7.79
N ASP A 111 8.84 -0.15 6.72
CA ASP A 111 8.54 0.57 5.49
C ASP A 111 7.29 0.05 4.80
N ILE A 112 6.58 0.97 4.14
CA ILE A 112 5.53 0.61 3.18
C ILE A 112 6.23 0.18 1.89
N VAL A 113 5.89 -1.01 1.40
CA VAL A 113 6.49 -1.61 0.20
C VAL A 113 5.44 -1.92 -0.86
N LEU A 114 5.86 -1.82 -2.13
CA LEU A 114 5.06 -2.18 -3.30
C LEU A 114 5.47 -3.57 -3.80
N ILE A 115 4.56 -4.53 -3.77
CA ILE A 115 4.82 -5.90 -4.21
C ILE A 115 4.49 -6.00 -5.70
N ILE A 116 5.46 -6.45 -6.50
CA ILE A 116 5.34 -6.56 -7.97
C ILE A 116 5.69 -7.97 -8.46
N ASP A 117 5.18 -8.36 -9.64
CA ASP A 117 5.57 -9.61 -10.30
C ASP A 117 6.92 -9.51 -11.05
N GLU A 118 7.71 -10.58 -11.04
CA GLU A 118 9.00 -10.64 -11.72
C GLU A 118 8.94 -10.53 -13.26
N THR A 119 7.80 -10.84 -13.89
CA THR A 119 7.72 -10.92 -15.35
C THR A 119 7.36 -9.59 -15.99
N HIS A 120 6.41 -8.86 -15.40
CA HIS A 120 5.86 -7.62 -15.97
C HIS A 120 6.05 -6.41 -15.06
N GLY A 121 6.51 -6.59 -13.83
CA GLY A 121 6.64 -5.52 -12.84
C GLY A 121 5.30 -4.90 -12.44
N LYS A 122 4.18 -5.62 -12.58
CA LYS A 122 2.85 -5.12 -12.23
C LYS A 122 2.66 -5.16 -10.72
N PRO A 123 2.19 -4.07 -10.12
CA PRO A 123 1.70 -4.04 -8.74
C PRO A 123 0.64 -5.09 -8.44
N LEU A 124 0.88 -5.86 -7.39
CA LEU A 124 -0.01 -6.90 -6.88
C LEU A 124 -0.56 -6.54 -5.50
N ALA A 125 0.27 -5.92 -4.65
CA ALA A 125 -0.09 -5.58 -3.28
C ALA A 125 0.73 -4.42 -2.71
N ILE A 126 0.22 -3.84 -1.63
CA ILE A 126 0.92 -2.95 -0.70
C ILE A 126 1.03 -3.69 0.63
N GLY A 127 2.19 -3.59 1.26
CA GLY A 127 2.44 -4.20 2.56
C GLY A 127 3.39 -3.39 3.43
N VAL A 128 3.62 -3.91 4.63
CA VAL A 128 4.61 -3.40 5.57
C VAL A 128 5.76 -4.39 5.67
N SER A 129 6.97 -3.90 5.45
CA SER A 129 8.18 -4.68 5.60
C SER A 129 8.40 -5.11 7.07
N LEU A 130 8.74 -6.38 7.30
CA LEU A 130 9.03 -6.93 8.63
C LEU A 130 10.54 -7.11 8.90
N ILE A 131 11.35 -7.04 7.85
CA ILE A 131 12.80 -7.27 7.78
C ILE A 131 13.44 -6.29 6.77
N THR A 132 14.76 -6.23 6.60
CA THR A 132 15.37 -5.37 5.57
C THR A 132 15.25 -5.98 4.17
N GLY A 133 15.41 -5.17 3.11
CA GLY A 133 15.42 -5.66 1.73
C GLY A 133 16.48 -6.75 1.47
N GLU A 134 17.67 -6.59 2.05
CA GLU A 134 18.74 -7.60 2.03
C GLU A 134 18.28 -8.91 2.67
N GLU A 135 17.71 -8.86 3.87
CA GLU A 135 17.17 -10.03 4.57
C GLU A 135 16.02 -10.70 3.80
N MET A 136 15.24 -9.96 3.00
CA MET A 136 14.18 -10.55 2.18
C MET A 136 14.72 -11.51 1.13
N VAL A 137 15.87 -11.18 0.54
CA VAL A 137 16.48 -11.94 -0.56
C VAL A 137 17.40 -13.05 -0.03
N GLU A 138 18.09 -12.81 1.10
CA GLU A 138 19.02 -13.78 1.67
C GLU A 138 18.32 -14.92 2.44
N ASN A 139 17.17 -14.64 3.07
CA ASN A 139 16.50 -15.62 3.91
C ASN A 139 15.73 -16.67 3.09
N ASP A 140 15.87 -17.94 3.48
CA ASP A 140 15.18 -19.08 2.87
C ASP A 140 13.86 -19.46 3.56
N SER A 141 13.44 -18.67 4.55
CA SER A 141 12.26 -18.92 5.37
C SER A 141 11.82 -17.67 6.14
N GLY A 142 10.59 -17.70 6.65
CA GLY A 142 10.04 -16.60 7.45
C GLY A 142 9.20 -15.61 6.65
N LYS A 143 8.40 -14.82 7.38
CA LYS A 143 7.53 -13.79 6.82
C LYS A 143 8.33 -12.50 6.63
N ALA A 144 8.36 -12.01 5.40
CA ALA A 144 9.10 -10.82 5.00
C ALA A 144 8.23 -9.56 4.99
N VAL A 145 6.99 -9.68 4.51
CA VAL A 145 6.08 -8.54 4.36
C VAL A 145 4.69 -8.92 4.88
N GLU A 146 4.10 -8.05 5.68
CA GLU A 146 2.69 -8.14 6.08
C GLU A 146 1.82 -7.42 5.05
N THR A 147 0.90 -8.15 4.42
CA THR A 147 0.03 -7.62 3.36
C THR A 147 -1.07 -6.74 3.95
N LYS A 148 -1.27 -5.54 3.39
CA LYS A 148 -2.30 -4.59 3.84
C LYS A 148 -3.40 -4.34 2.81
N HIS A 149 -3.04 -4.39 1.54
CA HIS A 149 -3.97 -4.15 0.44
C HIS A 149 -3.48 -4.89 -0.81
N TYR A 150 -4.36 -5.51 -1.58
CA TYR A 150 -3.98 -6.29 -2.76
C TYR A 150 -5.02 -6.17 -3.90
N VAL A 151 -4.59 -6.50 -5.11
CA VAL A 151 -5.48 -6.50 -6.28
C VAL A 151 -6.66 -7.45 -6.05
N GLY A 152 -7.87 -6.93 -6.23
CA GLY A 152 -9.10 -7.71 -6.10
C GLY A 152 -9.70 -7.74 -4.70
N ASP A 153 -9.07 -7.12 -3.71
CA ASP A 153 -9.70 -6.93 -2.39
C ASP A 153 -10.84 -5.90 -2.41
N GLU A 154 -11.50 -5.72 -1.28
CA GLU A 154 -12.62 -4.78 -1.16
C GLU A 154 -12.21 -3.31 -1.36
N ILE A 155 -10.96 -2.97 -1.01
CA ILE A 155 -10.40 -1.61 -1.17
C ILE A 155 -10.13 -1.34 -2.67
N TRP A 156 -9.60 -2.34 -3.38
CA TRP A 156 -9.33 -2.27 -4.83
C TRP A 156 -10.62 -2.09 -5.61
N ASN A 157 -11.64 -2.87 -5.27
CA ASN A 157 -12.95 -2.83 -5.92
C ASN A 157 -13.83 -1.68 -5.42
N PHE A 158 -13.36 -0.89 -4.45
CA PHE A 158 -14.13 0.25 -3.97
C PHE A 158 -14.24 1.30 -5.07
N GLU A 159 -15.47 1.67 -5.35
CA GLU A 159 -15.88 2.80 -6.18
C GLU A 159 -16.88 3.62 -5.36
N LEU A 160 -16.74 4.94 -5.43
CA LEU A 160 -17.39 5.89 -4.52
C LEU A 160 -18.84 6.21 -4.90
#